data_AF-A0A1W6JYM4-F1
#
_entry.id   AF-A0A1W6JYM4-F1
#
_cell.length_a   1.000
_cell.length_b   1.000
_cell.length_c   1.000
_cell.angle_alpha   90.00
_cell.angle_beta   90.00
_cell.angle_gamma   90.00
#
_symmetry.space_group_name_H-M   'P 1'
#
loop_
_entity.id
_entity.type
_entity.pdbx_description
1 polymer ?
#
loop_
_entity_poly.entity_id
_entity_poly.type
_entity_poly.pdbx_seq_one_letter_code
_entity_poly.pdbx_strand_id
1 'polypeptide(L)'
;MLSPLVLAYVIYVIIMTPLLAWSIEQGLNKNNQLAFLIMIITFVNTMIFLILFSLNNYIILISTCILLLVIPITIRNLGFYKPSLITLLIFNEIIMSLLYYVILRGFSNSITALDFYGTDIPTTLISSPIQVFYALIELSNSFMFFLMIIPEIIYFSFKTKNSYPILLAILGLAGPNIASEMTHSILSLPYDPISQASILVSILSFSLTIYLFYKLLRNQITIGHFLTFIIFDILLSCSSLYYSITINEIPYGIATLLAIAFSFLNIDIKNKIDIRGKTYYILSLFPLSLIPQVLWGISISEFYYETFLSYPIGLGIGISFLSILYVISRLTKIMS
;
A
#
# COMPACT_ATOMS: atom_id res chain seq x y z
N MET A 1 -11.31 -26.55 -19.40
CA MET A 1 -11.73 -27.13 -18.10
C MET A 1 -10.82 -26.54 -17.03
N LEU A 2 -11.37 -25.87 -16.01
CA LEU A 2 -10.60 -25.43 -14.85
C LEU A 2 -10.00 -26.66 -14.17
N SER A 3 -8.69 -26.66 -13.88
CA SER A 3 -8.08 -27.78 -13.18
C SER A 3 -8.70 -27.87 -11.76
N PRO A 4 -8.87 -29.07 -11.19
CA PRO A 4 -9.40 -29.25 -9.83
C PRO A 4 -8.62 -28.44 -8.78
N LEU A 5 -7.32 -28.24 -9.03
CA LEU A 5 -6.40 -27.44 -8.21
C LEU A 5 -6.77 -25.95 -8.24
N VAL A 6 -7.04 -25.38 -9.41
CA VAL A 6 -7.44 -23.97 -9.56
C VAL A 6 -8.81 -23.74 -8.94
N LEU A 7 -9.75 -24.69 -9.10
CA LEU A 7 -11.06 -24.60 -8.44
C LEU A 7 -10.93 -24.61 -6.90
N ALA A 8 -10.05 -25.46 -6.36
CA ALA A 8 -9.76 -25.49 -4.93
C ALA A 8 -9.17 -24.16 -4.42
N TYR A 9 -8.28 -23.52 -5.20
CA TYR A 9 -7.76 -22.20 -4.89
C TYR A 9 -8.84 -21.10 -4.92
N VAL A 10 -9.73 -21.10 -5.91
CA VAL A 10 -10.83 -20.13 -5.97
C VAL A 10 -11.76 -20.27 -4.76
N ILE A 11 -12.12 -21.51 -4.40
CA ILE A 11 -12.91 -21.79 -3.20
C ILE A 11 -12.17 -21.34 -1.94
N TYR A 12 -10.87 -21.60 -1.88
CA TYR A 12 -10.01 -21.17 -0.77
C TYR A 12 -10.05 -19.65 -0.57
N VAL A 13 -9.84 -18.86 -1.63
CA VAL A 13 -9.88 -17.39 -1.56
C VAL A 13 -11.27 -16.90 -1.12
N ILE A 14 -12.34 -17.44 -1.72
CA ILE A 14 -13.72 -17.09 -1.36
C ILE A 14 -14.03 -17.33 0.12
N ILE A 15 -13.43 -18.35 0.73
CA ILE A 15 -13.62 -18.67 2.16
C ILE A 15 -12.70 -17.83 3.06
N MET A 16 -11.43 -17.67 2.68
CA MET A 16 -10.42 -17.08 3.55
C MET A 16 -10.51 -15.56 3.60
N THR A 17 -10.82 -14.89 2.50
CA THR A 17 -10.94 -13.43 2.45
C THR A 17 -12.01 -12.90 3.43
N PRO A 18 -13.27 -13.41 3.45
CA PRO A 18 -14.26 -13.01 4.45
C PRO A 18 -13.87 -13.38 5.89
N LEU A 19 -13.19 -14.52 6.07
CA LEU A 19 -12.78 -15.01 7.38
C LEU A 19 -11.64 -14.16 7.97
N LEU A 20 -10.69 -13.72 7.15
CA LEU A 20 -9.66 -12.74 7.50
C LEU A 20 -10.28 -11.39 7.86
N ALA A 21 -11.16 -10.86 7.02
CA ALA A 21 -11.86 -9.60 7.30
C ALA A 21 -12.65 -9.66 8.63
N TRP A 22 -13.39 -10.74 8.85
CA TRP A 22 -14.12 -10.95 10.11
C TRP A 22 -13.17 -11.09 11.31
N SER A 23 -12.09 -11.87 11.17
CA SER A 23 -11.13 -12.08 12.26
C SER A 23 -10.49 -10.76 12.71
N ILE A 24 -10.09 -9.89 11.77
CA ILE A 24 -9.53 -8.58 12.10
C ILE A 24 -10.57 -7.69 12.75
N GLU A 25 -11.83 -7.75 12.34
CA GLU A 25 -12.88 -6.97 12.98
C GLU A 25 -13.03 -7.37 14.44
N GLN A 26 -13.04 -8.68 14.71
CA GLN A 26 -13.07 -9.21 16.08
C GLN A 26 -11.82 -8.83 16.86
N GLY A 27 -10.66 -8.81 16.20
CA GLY A 27 -9.37 -8.46 16.80
C GLY A 27 -9.26 -6.98 17.16
N LEU A 28 -9.52 -6.08 16.22
CA LEU A 28 -9.36 -4.63 16.39
C LEU A 28 -10.47 -4.01 17.24
N ASN A 29 -11.73 -4.38 17.01
CA ASN A 29 -12.88 -3.72 17.66
C ASN A 29 -13.28 -4.38 18.99
N LYS A 30 -13.15 -5.71 19.09
CA LYS A 30 -13.63 -6.47 20.26
C LYS A 30 -12.50 -7.02 21.12
N ASN A 31 -11.24 -6.76 20.77
CA ASN A 31 -10.05 -7.29 21.44
C ASN A 31 -10.12 -8.81 21.65
N ASN A 32 -10.78 -9.54 20.74
CA ASN A 32 -10.96 -10.97 20.88
C ASN A 32 -9.64 -11.68 20.55
N GLN A 33 -9.01 -12.31 21.55
CA GLN A 33 -7.73 -13.00 21.37
C GLN A 33 -7.81 -14.19 20.40
N LEU A 34 -9.00 -14.76 20.20
CA LEU A 34 -9.23 -15.82 19.21
C LEU A 34 -9.04 -15.31 17.79
N ALA A 35 -9.22 -14.02 17.53
CA ALA A 35 -8.99 -13.42 16.21
C ALA A 35 -7.57 -13.71 15.70
N PHE A 36 -6.57 -13.46 16.55
CA PHE A 36 -5.17 -13.69 16.20
C PHE A 36 -4.89 -15.17 15.92
N LEU A 37 -5.50 -16.08 16.69
CA LEU A 37 -5.35 -17.52 16.45
C LEU A 37 -5.95 -17.93 15.11
N ILE A 38 -7.13 -17.40 14.78
CA ILE A 38 -7.79 -17.67 13.50
C ILE A 38 -6.92 -17.18 12.34
N MET A 39 -6.33 -15.99 12.43
CA MET A 39 -5.40 -15.48 11.42
C MET A 39 -4.08 -16.28 11.31
N ILE A 40 -3.64 -16.94 12.38
CA ILE A 40 -2.53 -17.90 12.29
C ILE A 40 -2.98 -19.14 11.52
N ILE A 41 -4.16 -19.66 11.83
CA ILE A 41 -4.70 -20.86 11.16
C ILE A 41 -4.88 -20.60 9.67
N THR A 42 -5.39 -19.44 9.27
CA THR A 42 -5.47 -19.05 7.85
C THR A 42 -4.09 -19.03 7.22
N PHE A 43 -3.11 -18.41 7.88
CA PHE A 43 -1.74 -18.31 7.36
C PHE A 43 -1.11 -19.68 7.16
N VAL A 44 -1.22 -20.57 8.15
CA VAL A 44 -0.75 -21.95 8.08
C VAL A 44 -1.46 -22.72 6.96
N ASN A 45 -2.75 -22.49 6.77
CA ASN A 45 -3.48 -23.11 5.66
C ASN A 45 -2.94 -22.60 4.30
N THR A 46 -2.73 -21.29 4.13
CA THR A 46 -2.10 -20.76 2.91
C THR A 46 -0.73 -21.37 2.68
N MET A 47 0.09 -21.52 3.72
CA MET A 47 1.40 -22.17 3.60
C MET A 47 1.28 -23.61 3.09
N ILE A 48 0.34 -24.39 3.60
CA ILE A 48 0.13 -25.78 3.17
C ILE A 48 -0.22 -25.80 1.68
N PHE A 49 -1.13 -24.93 1.23
CA PHE A 49 -1.42 -24.77 -0.19
C PHE A 49 -0.15 -24.37 -0.98
N LEU A 50 0.63 -23.42 -0.49
CA LEU A 50 1.83 -22.95 -1.19
C LEU A 50 2.90 -24.06 -1.32
N ILE A 51 3.08 -24.88 -0.28
CA ILE A 51 3.96 -26.08 -0.30
C ILE A 51 3.46 -27.09 -1.33
N LEU A 52 2.16 -27.41 -1.33
CA LEU A 52 1.58 -28.40 -2.24
C LEU A 52 1.74 -27.99 -3.72
N PHE A 53 1.72 -26.69 -4.02
CA PHE A 53 1.83 -26.16 -5.37
C PHE A 53 3.26 -25.82 -5.81
N SER A 54 4.23 -25.67 -4.89
CA SER A 54 5.59 -25.28 -5.28
C SER A 54 6.37 -26.41 -5.95
N LEU A 55 6.07 -27.67 -5.60
CA LEU A 55 6.68 -28.93 -6.05
C LEU A 55 8.21 -29.06 -5.84
N ASN A 56 8.93 -27.95 -5.67
CA ASN A 56 10.38 -27.82 -5.47
C ASN A 56 10.69 -26.67 -4.49
N ASN A 57 11.95 -26.57 -4.06
CA ASN A 57 12.48 -25.50 -3.17
C ASN A 57 11.77 -25.36 -1.81
N TYR A 58 11.27 -26.49 -1.27
CA TYR A 58 10.53 -26.54 0.00
C TYR A 58 11.24 -25.88 1.19
N ILE A 59 12.57 -26.00 1.28
CA ILE A 59 13.34 -25.44 2.38
C ILE A 59 13.23 -23.91 2.40
N ILE A 60 13.48 -23.26 1.25
CA ILE A 60 13.41 -21.79 1.11
C ILE A 60 11.98 -21.30 1.41
N LEU A 61 11.00 -22.00 0.87
CA LEU A 61 9.59 -21.67 1.03
C LEU A 61 9.12 -21.82 2.49
N ILE A 62 9.47 -22.91 3.16
CA ILE A 62 9.14 -23.11 4.57
C ILE A 62 9.85 -22.06 5.44
N SER A 63 11.13 -21.79 5.18
CA SER A 63 11.89 -20.78 5.94
C SER A 63 11.28 -19.37 5.80
N THR A 64 10.90 -18.96 4.59
CA THR A 64 10.30 -17.65 4.33
C THR A 64 8.92 -17.53 4.99
N CYS A 65 8.10 -18.56 4.86
CA CYS A 65 6.80 -18.67 5.51
C CYS A 65 6.93 -18.59 7.05
N ILE A 66 7.85 -19.34 7.66
CA ILE A 66 8.10 -19.28 9.11
C ILE A 66 8.53 -17.88 9.54
N LEU A 67 9.43 -17.24 8.80
CA LEU A 67 9.92 -15.91 9.14
C LEU A 67 8.78 -14.89 9.14
N LEU A 68 7.92 -14.92 8.13
CA LEU A 68 6.74 -14.06 8.07
C LEU A 68 5.74 -14.34 9.19
N LEU A 69 5.61 -15.59 9.66
CA LEU A 69 4.75 -15.92 10.81
C LEU A 69 5.33 -15.43 12.14
N VAL A 70 6.65 -15.51 12.31
CA VAL A 70 7.32 -15.20 13.57
C VAL A 70 7.22 -13.70 13.89
N ILE A 71 7.33 -12.82 12.90
CA ILE A 71 7.27 -11.36 13.09
C ILE A 71 5.98 -10.90 13.80
N PRO A 72 4.74 -11.21 13.37
CA PRO A 72 3.54 -10.80 14.08
C PRO A 72 3.44 -11.45 15.47
N ILE A 73 3.94 -12.67 15.66
CA ILE A 73 3.99 -13.32 16.97
C ILE A 73 4.93 -12.56 17.93
N THR A 74 6.10 -12.15 17.47
CA THR A 74 7.04 -11.37 18.30
C THR A 74 6.47 -10.00 18.63
N ILE A 75 5.88 -9.29 17.66
CA ILE A 75 5.18 -8.01 17.90
C ILE A 75 4.07 -8.17 18.96
N ARG A 76 3.30 -9.27 18.90
CA ARG A 76 2.26 -9.57 19.90
C ARG A 76 2.88 -9.79 21.28
N ASN A 77 3.95 -10.57 21.36
CA ASN A 77 4.64 -10.89 22.62
C ASN A 77 5.29 -9.66 23.26
N LEU A 78 5.65 -8.65 22.46
CA LEU A 78 6.11 -7.33 22.93
C LEU A 78 4.97 -6.43 23.46
N GLY A 79 3.72 -6.91 23.44
CA GLY A 79 2.55 -6.17 23.94
C GLY A 79 1.81 -5.37 22.87
N PHE A 80 2.24 -5.38 21.62
CA PHE A 80 1.64 -4.60 20.53
C PHE A 80 0.57 -5.40 19.77
N TYR A 81 -0.61 -5.58 20.40
CA TYR A 81 -1.69 -6.42 19.83
C TYR A 81 -2.26 -5.90 18.50
N LYS A 82 -2.61 -4.61 18.39
CA LYS A 82 -3.13 -4.06 17.12
C LYS A 82 -2.11 -4.11 15.98
N PRO A 83 -0.85 -3.66 16.17
CA PRO A 83 0.17 -3.83 15.15
C PRO A 83 0.38 -5.29 14.74
N SER A 84 0.39 -6.23 15.68
CA SER A 84 0.58 -7.65 15.34
C SER A 84 -0.56 -8.23 14.48
N LEU A 85 -1.82 -7.87 14.74
CA LEU A 85 -2.95 -8.26 13.88
C LEU A 85 -2.80 -7.69 12.46
N ILE A 86 -2.42 -6.42 12.34
CA ILE A 86 -2.29 -5.73 11.05
C ILE A 86 -1.10 -6.30 10.25
N THR A 87 0.03 -6.55 10.90
CA THR A 87 1.18 -7.20 10.25
C THR A 87 0.81 -8.62 9.80
N LEU A 88 0.05 -9.36 10.62
CA LEU A 88 -0.42 -10.70 10.25
C LEU A 88 -1.41 -10.67 9.08
N LEU A 89 -2.27 -9.65 8.97
CA LEU A 89 -3.14 -9.44 7.80
C LEU A 89 -2.30 -9.28 6.54
N ILE A 90 -1.39 -8.31 6.57
CA ILE A 90 -0.58 -7.95 5.41
C ILE A 90 0.21 -9.16 4.93
N PHE A 91 0.79 -9.93 5.86
CA PHE A 91 1.52 -11.15 5.49
C PHE A 91 0.60 -12.26 4.96
N ASN A 92 -0.63 -12.41 5.48
CA ASN A 92 -1.62 -13.31 4.87
C ASN A 92 -1.88 -12.90 3.42
N GLU A 93 -2.14 -11.62 3.16
CA GLU A 93 -2.42 -11.15 1.79
C GLU A 93 -1.21 -11.29 0.86
N ILE A 94 0.02 -11.02 1.35
CA ILE A 94 1.25 -11.24 0.57
C ILE A 94 1.40 -12.72 0.21
N ILE A 95 1.20 -13.64 1.16
CA ILE A 95 1.34 -15.08 0.90
C ILE A 95 0.22 -15.60 0.01
N MET A 96 -1.01 -15.12 0.16
CA MET A 96 -2.11 -15.46 -0.75
C MET A 96 -1.90 -14.91 -2.17
N SER A 97 -1.28 -13.73 -2.28
CA SER A 97 -0.86 -13.15 -3.56
C SER A 97 0.27 -13.96 -4.18
N LEU A 98 1.27 -14.39 -3.40
CA LEU A 98 2.33 -15.27 -3.87
C LEU A 98 1.77 -16.60 -4.39
N LEU A 99 0.81 -17.19 -3.66
CA LEU A 99 0.16 -18.44 -4.04
C LEU A 99 -0.46 -18.34 -5.45
N TYR A 100 -1.10 -17.22 -5.79
CA TYR A 100 -1.60 -16.97 -7.14
C TYR A 100 -0.50 -17.06 -8.21
N TYR A 101 0.62 -16.36 -8.01
CA TYR A 101 1.73 -16.39 -8.94
C TYR A 101 2.37 -17.78 -9.04
N VAL A 102 2.47 -18.51 -7.92
CA VAL A 102 2.97 -19.89 -7.88
C VAL A 102 2.08 -20.83 -8.68
N ILE A 103 0.75 -20.68 -8.58
CA ILE A 103 -0.21 -21.47 -9.37
C ILE A 103 -0.01 -21.26 -10.87
N LEU A 104 0.24 -20.01 -11.29
CA LEU A 104 0.35 -19.66 -12.69
C LEU A 104 1.71 -20.02 -13.32
N ARG A 105 2.81 -19.87 -12.56
CA ARG A 105 4.17 -19.90 -13.12
C ARG A 105 5.09 -20.95 -12.48
N GLY A 106 4.71 -21.51 -11.34
CA GLY A 106 5.56 -22.33 -10.48
C GLY A 106 6.52 -21.49 -9.64
N PHE A 107 6.84 -21.95 -8.42
CA PHE A 107 7.52 -21.14 -7.40
C PHE A 107 8.80 -20.46 -7.87
N SER A 108 9.72 -21.20 -8.49
CA SER A 108 11.00 -20.63 -8.94
C SER A 108 10.80 -19.49 -9.94
N ASN A 109 9.93 -19.70 -10.93
CA ASN A 109 9.65 -18.70 -11.96
C ASN A 109 8.88 -17.51 -11.41
N SER A 110 8.00 -17.73 -10.41
CA SER A 110 7.29 -16.65 -9.73
C SER A 110 8.27 -15.73 -9.00
N ILE A 111 9.18 -16.29 -8.22
CA ILE A 111 10.17 -15.51 -7.46
C ILE A 111 11.12 -14.79 -8.41
N THR A 112 11.68 -15.45 -9.43
CA THR A 112 12.60 -14.79 -10.37
C THR A 112 11.89 -13.70 -11.16
N ALA A 113 10.64 -13.93 -11.56
CA ALA A 113 9.86 -12.91 -12.27
C ALA A 113 9.58 -11.70 -11.37
N LEU A 114 9.08 -11.91 -10.15
CA LEU A 114 8.78 -10.83 -9.21
C LEU A 114 10.05 -10.07 -8.78
N ASP A 115 11.17 -10.76 -8.57
CA ASP A 115 12.46 -10.12 -8.30
C ASP A 115 12.91 -9.26 -9.48
N PHE A 116 12.78 -9.76 -10.72
CA PHE A 116 13.06 -8.98 -11.93
C PHE A 116 12.17 -7.75 -12.05
N TYR A 117 10.85 -7.88 -11.85
CA TYR A 117 9.94 -6.73 -11.91
C TYR A 117 10.25 -5.70 -10.81
N GLY A 118 10.54 -6.16 -9.59
CA GLY A 118 10.82 -5.25 -8.48
C GLY A 118 12.16 -4.53 -8.59
N THR A 119 13.17 -5.14 -9.22
CA THR A 119 14.56 -4.62 -9.19
C THR A 119 15.13 -4.23 -10.55
N ASP A 120 14.49 -4.62 -11.64
CA ASP A 120 14.99 -4.55 -13.04
C ASP A 120 16.33 -5.30 -13.25
N ILE A 121 16.70 -6.20 -12.32
CA ILE A 121 17.91 -7.02 -12.43
C ILE A 121 17.54 -8.37 -13.06
N PRO A 122 18.05 -8.73 -14.25
CA PRO A 122 17.70 -9.99 -14.90
C PRO A 122 18.21 -11.17 -14.08
N THR A 123 17.28 -11.97 -13.54
CA THR A 123 17.59 -13.17 -12.77
C THR A 123 16.98 -14.41 -13.41
N THR A 124 17.80 -15.44 -13.61
CA THR A 124 17.38 -16.72 -14.22
C THR A 124 17.21 -17.82 -13.18
N LEU A 125 17.76 -17.64 -11.98
CA LEU A 125 17.75 -18.60 -10.88
C LEU A 125 17.70 -17.88 -9.53
N ILE A 126 17.08 -18.52 -8.53
CA ILE A 126 17.13 -18.06 -7.13
C ILE A 126 18.50 -18.40 -6.57
N SER A 127 19.37 -17.39 -6.45
CA SER A 127 20.75 -17.50 -5.96
C SER A 127 20.91 -17.04 -4.51
N SER A 128 19.93 -16.29 -3.96
CA SER A 128 19.99 -15.81 -2.58
C SER A 128 18.61 -15.65 -1.93
N PRO A 129 18.51 -15.75 -0.59
CA PRO A 129 17.27 -15.45 0.14
C PRO A 129 16.77 -14.02 -0.03
N ILE A 130 17.65 -13.06 -0.33
CA ILE A 130 17.31 -11.65 -0.54
C ILE A 130 16.37 -11.47 -1.73
N GLN A 131 16.55 -12.25 -2.80
CA GLN A 131 15.64 -12.24 -3.95
C GLN A 131 14.23 -12.63 -3.58
N VAL A 132 14.06 -13.54 -2.62
CA VAL A 132 12.73 -13.91 -2.12
C VAL A 132 12.10 -12.73 -1.36
N PHE A 133 12.89 -11.98 -0.59
CA PHE A 133 12.38 -10.79 0.08
C PHE A 133 12.00 -9.68 -0.90
N TYR A 134 12.80 -9.42 -1.93
CA TYR A 134 12.45 -8.45 -2.97
C TYR A 134 11.21 -8.88 -3.74
N ALA A 135 11.11 -10.16 -4.12
CA ALA A 135 9.89 -10.70 -4.71
C ALA A 135 8.66 -10.55 -3.80
N LEU A 136 8.79 -10.76 -2.49
CA LEU A 136 7.70 -10.59 -1.52
C LEU A 136 7.30 -9.13 -1.34
N ILE A 137 8.24 -8.19 -1.38
CA ILE A 137 7.96 -6.76 -1.35
C ILE A 137 7.25 -6.35 -2.63
N GLU A 138 7.71 -6.84 -3.77
CA GLU A 138 7.12 -6.54 -5.07
C GLU A 138 5.66 -7.00 -5.18
N LEU A 139 5.26 -8.04 -4.45
CA LEU A 139 3.85 -8.41 -4.37
C LEU A 139 2.95 -7.28 -3.86
N SER A 140 3.45 -6.35 -3.06
CA SER A 140 2.67 -5.18 -2.61
C SER A 140 2.36 -4.17 -3.71
N ASN A 141 3.11 -4.24 -4.82
CA ASN A 141 2.89 -3.51 -6.07
C ASN A 141 2.12 -4.36 -7.09
N SER A 142 1.68 -5.56 -6.72
CA SER A 142 0.92 -6.43 -7.61
C SER A 142 -0.58 -6.16 -7.59
N PHE A 143 -1.20 -6.26 -8.77
CA PHE A 143 -2.67 -6.19 -8.89
C PHE A 143 -3.40 -7.23 -8.03
N MET A 144 -2.80 -8.41 -7.82
CA MET A 144 -3.43 -9.43 -6.96
C MET A 144 -3.49 -8.98 -5.50
N PHE A 145 -2.43 -8.39 -4.97
CA PHE A 145 -2.42 -7.85 -3.61
C PHE A 145 -3.42 -6.70 -3.46
N PHE A 146 -3.53 -5.82 -4.47
CA PHE A 146 -4.56 -4.79 -4.54
C PHE A 146 -5.97 -5.36 -4.40
N LEU A 147 -6.32 -6.40 -5.19
CA LEU A 147 -7.63 -7.06 -5.12
C LEU A 147 -7.89 -7.74 -3.78
N MET A 148 -6.83 -8.18 -3.13
CA MET A 148 -6.85 -8.92 -1.88
C MET A 148 -6.93 -8.06 -0.63
N ILE A 149 -6.47 -6.80 -0.65
CA ILE A 149 -6.45 -5.93 0.54
C ILE A 149 -7.54 -4.84 0.51
N ILE A 150 -7.97 -4.42 -0.68
CA ILE A 150 -8.97 -3.35 -0.82
C ILE A 150 -10.33 -3.71 -0.25
N PRO A 151 -10.89 -4.91 -0.51
CA PRO A 151 -12.18 -5.29 0.04
C PRO A 151 -12.23 -5.17 1.57
N GLU A 152 -11.14 -5.50 2.25
CA GLU A 152 -10.94 -5.40 3.70
C GLU A 152 -10.96 -3.94 4.09
N ILE A 153 -10.11 -3.10 3.48
CA ILE A 153 -10.05 -1.67 3.79
C ILE A 153 -11.43 -1.01 3.61
N ILE A 154 -12.12 -1.33 2.52
CA ILE A 154 -13.47 -0.86 2.24
C ILE A 154 -14.44 -1.36 3.32
N TYR A 155 -14.44 -2.66 3.63
CA TYR A 155 -15.29 -3.26 4.66
C TYR A 155 -15.09 -2.58 6.01
N PHE A 156 -13.84 -2.38 6.43
CA PHE A 156 -13.48 -1.71 7.67
C PHE A 156 -13.94 -0.26 7.70
N SER A 157 -13.71 0.49 6.63
CA SER A 157 -14.14 1.88 6.53
C SER A 157 -15.66 2.02 6.58
N PHE A 158 -16.41 1.14 5.92
CA PHE A 158 -17.88 1.12 6.03
C PHE A 158 -18.34 0.76 7.43
N LYS A 159 -17.75 -0.28 8.03
CA LYS A 159 -18.15 -0.77 9.35
C LYS A 159 -17.90 0.26 10.46
N THR A 160 -16.76 0.95 10.39
CA THR A 160 -16.36 1.97 11.37
C THR A 160 -16.86 3.37 11.05
N LYS A 161 -17.49 3.56 9.88
CA LYS A 161 -17.93 4.88 9.36
C LYS A 161 -16.77 5.89 9.29
N ASN A 162 -15.56 5.40 9.05
CA ASN A 162 -14.36 6.20 8.93
C ASN A 162 -13.79 6.04 7.51
N SER A 163 -13.83 7.11 6.71
CA SER A 163 -13.30 7.08 5.35
C SER A 163 -11.79 7.26 5.27
N TYR A 164 -11.12 7.63 6.38
CA TYR A 164 -9.68 7.92 6.39
C TYR A 164 -8.79 6.75 5.93
N PRO A 165 -9.03 5.50 6.37
CA PRO A 165 -8.27 4.34 5.90
C PRO A 165 -8.30 4.20 4.37
N ILE A 166 -9.48 4.34 3.75
CA ILE A 166 -9.62 4.33 2.29
C ILE A 166 -8.78 5.45 1.63
N LEU A 167 -8.82 6.67 2.16
CA LEU A 167 -8.09 7.81 1.57
C LEU A 167 -6.57 7.57 1.57
N LEU A 168 -6.03 7.00 2.65
CA LEU A 168 -4.62 6.68 2.75
C LEU A 168 -4.23 5.47 1.88
N ALA A 169 -5.09 4.44 1.85
CA ALA A 169 -4.84 3.23 1.09
C ALA A 169 -4.88 3.47 -0.42
N ILE A 170 -5.85 4.24 -0.93
CA ILE A 170 -5.94 4.58 -2.36
C ILE A 170 -4.67 5.27 -2.83
N LEU A 171 -4.07 6.14 -2.01
CA LEU A 171 -2.82 6.82 -2.37
C LEU A 171 -1.66 5.83 -2.56
N GLY A 172 -1.46 4.90 -1.62
CA GLY A 172 -0.41 3.89 -1.72
C GLY A 172 -0.68 2.86 -2.82
N LEU A 173 -1.95 2.55 -3.07
CA LEU A 173 -2.33 1.50 -4.01
C LEU A 173 -2.43 1.97 -5.47
N ALA A 174 -2.53 3.27 -5.74
CA ALA A 174 -2.80 3.77 -7.10
C ALA A 174 -1.58 3.81 -8.05
N GLY A 175 -0.35 3.64 -7.55
CA GLY A 175 0.85 3.71 -8.39
C GLY A 175 1.16 2.40 -9.11
N PRO A 176 2.23 1.69 -8.70
CA PRO A 176 2.65 0.44 -9.31
C PRO A 176 1.56 -0.62 -9.46
N ASN A 177 0.56 -0.72 -8.58
CA ASN A 177 -0.49 -1.75 -8.73
C ASN A 177 -1.32 -1.59 -10.02
N ILE A 178 -1.61 -0.35 -10.43
CA ILE A 178 -2.36 -0.09 -11.67
C ILE A 178 -1.44 -0.34 -12.87
N ALA A 179 -0.16 -0.01 -12.74
CA ALA A 179 0.82 -0.30 -13.77
C ALA A 179 1.12 -1.80 -13.90
N SER A 180 1.11 -2.55 -12.80
CA SER A 180 1.28 -3.99 -12.72
C SER A 180 0.12 -4.71 -13.42
N GLU A 181 -1.11 -4.22 -13.28
CA GLU A 181 -2.22 -4.70 -14.11
C GLU A 181 -1.88 -4.53 -15.60
N MET A 182 -1.35 -3.38 -16.01
CA MET A 182 -1.02 -3.07 -17.40
C MET A 182 0.23 -3.81 -17.95
N THR A 183 1.25 -4.09 -17.12
CA THR A 183 2.47 -4.82 -17.53
C THR A 183 2.27 -6.34 -17.50
N HIS A 184 1.54 -6.85 -16.52
CA HIS A 184 1.31 -8.29 -16.36
C HIS A 184 0.10 -8.78 -17.16
N SER A 185 -0.79 -7.90 -17.60
CA SER A 185 -1.87 -8.23 -18.55
C SER A 185 -1.45 -8.04 -20.01
N ILE A 186 -0.84 -9.10 -20.55
CA ILE A 186 -1.15 -9.63 -21.89
C ILE A 186 -0.59 -8.88 -23.12
N LEU A 187 -0.10 -7.63 -23.07
CA LEU A 187 0.44 -6.94 -24.26
C LEU A 187 1.76 -6.19 -23.99
N SER A 188 2.73 -6.33 -24.89
CA SER A 188 3.92 -5.48 -24.91
C SER A 188 3.48 -4.04 -25.17
N LEU A 189 3.47 -3.21 -24.13
CA LEU A 189 3.18 -1.80 -24.26
C LEU A 189 4.40 -1.07 -24.82
N PRO A 190 4.21 -0.11 -25.74
CA PRO A 190 5.31 0.70 -26.29
C PRO A 190 5.83 1.77 -25.29
N TYR A 191 5.23 1.84 -24.11
CA TYR A 191 5.54 2.78 -23.04
C TYR A 191 5.49 2.09 -21.68
N ASP A 192 6.21 2.61 -20.70
CA ASP A 192 6.16 2.14 -19.32
C ASP A 192 4.84 2.59 -18.67
N PRO A 193 3.93 1.68 -18.28
CA PRO A 193 2.67 2.05 -17.64
C PRO A 193 2.85 2.67 -16.24
N ILE A 194 4.02 2.53 -15.61
CA ILE A 194 4.30 3.17 -14.31
C ILE A 194 4.38 4.69 -14.47
N SER A 195 4.86 5.16 -15.63
CA SER A 195 4.79 6.58 -15.98
C SER A 195 3.35 7.10 -15.93
N GLN A 196 2.37 6.34 -16.43
CA GLN A 196 0.96 6.75 -16.46
C GLN A 196 0.32 6.68 -15.07
N ALA A 197 0.66 5.64 -14.30
CA ALA A 197 0.23 5.51 -12.92
C ALA A 197 0.76 6.68 -12.06
N SER A 198 1.99 7.17 -12.30
CA SER A 198 2.54 8.32 -11.58
C SER A 198 1.71 9.60 -11.75
N ILE A 199 1.14 9.82 -12.94
CA ILE A 199 0.22 10.94 -13.20
C ILE A 199 -1.06 10.78 -12.37
N LEU A 200 -1.65 9.59 -12.36
CA LEU A 200 -2.86 9.32 -11.59
C LEU A 200 -2.62 9.51 -10.08
N VAL A 201 -1.52 8.98 -9.55
CA VAL A 201 -1.18 9.14 -8.13
C VAL A 201 -0.93 10.61 -7.80
N SER A 202 -0.29 11.38 -8.69
CA SER A 202 -0.13 12.82 -8.49
C SER A 202 -1.46 13.56 -8.42
N ILE A 203 -2.43 13.24 -9.30
CA ILE A 203 -3.77 13.83 -9.26
C ILE A 203 -4.51 13.44 -7.97
N LEU A 204 -4.40 12.19 -7.54
CA LEU A 204 -4.97 11.70 -6.29
C LEU A 204 -4.33 12.39 -5.08
N SER A 205 -2.99 12.45 -5.03
CA SER A 205 -2.22 13.19 -4.02
C SER A 205 -2.69 14.64 -3.92
N PHE A 206 -2.75 15.35 -5.05
CA PHE A 206 -3.17 16.75 -5.11
C PHE A 206 -4.59 16.96 -4.58
N SER A 207 -5.55 16.17 -5.11
CA SER A 207 -6.97 16.29 -4.77
C SER A 207 -7.28 15.85 -3.33
N LEU A 208 -6.68 14.75 -2.87
CA LEU A 208 -6.82 14.25 -1.50
C LEU A 208 -6.19 15.20 -0.49
N THR A 209 -5.04 15.80 -0.81
CA THR A 209 -4.42 16.78 0.09
C THR A 209 -5.30 18.01 0.26
N ILE A 210 -5.88 18.54 -0.83
CA ILE A 210 -6.85 19.64 -0.77
C ILE A 210 -8.06 19.26 0.09
N TYR A 211 -8.61 18.07 -0.14
CA TYR A 211 -9.78 17.58 0.57
C TYR A 211 -9.53 17.41 2.08
N LEU A 212 -8.41 16.80 2.45
CA LEU A 212 -8.02 16.58 3.85
C LEU A 212 -7.69 17.91 4.54
N PHE A 213 -7.05 18.85 3.83
CA PHE A 213 -6.79 20.19 4.34
C PHE A 213 -8.10 20.94 4.62
N TYR A 214 -9.06 20.87 3.71
CA TYR A 214 -10.39 21.46 3.93
C TYR A 214 -11.12 20.85 5.13
N LYS A 215 -11.07 19.51 5.27
CA LYS A 215 -11.62 18.81 6.43
C LYS A 215 -10.91 19.20 7.73
N LEU A 216 -9.59 19.40 7.69
CA LEU A 216 -8.80 19.86 8.83
C LEU A 216 -9.25 21.27 9.27
N LEU A 217 -9.44 22.21 8.33
CA LEU A 217 -9.96 23.55 8.62
C LEU A 217 -11.37 23.54 9.25
N ARG A 218 -12.19 22.54 8.90
CA ARG A 218 -13.53 22.34 9.48
C ARG A 218 -13.53 21.51 10.78
N ASN A 219 -12.36 21.19 11.35
CA ASN A 219 -12.21 20.30 12.51
C ASN A 219 -12.88 18.91 12.32
N GLN A 220 -12.96 18.43 11.07
CA GLN A 220 -13.52 17.11 10.75
C GLN A 220 -12.47 16.00 10.76
N ILE A 221 -11.18 16.38 10.74
CA ILE A 221 -10.01 15.48 10.80
C ILE A 221 -9.01 16.07 11.80
N THR A 222 -8.24 15.22 12.50
CA THR A 222 -7.22 15.68 13.44
C THR A 222 -5.92 16.03 12.72
N ILE A 223 -5.11 16.90 13.34
CA ILE A 223 -3.76 17.24 12.83
C ILE A 223 -2.90 15.98 12.65
N GLY A 224 -3.00 15.00 13.55
CA GLY A 224 -2.25 13.75 13.43
C GLY A 224 -2.61 12.94 12.18
N HIS A 225 -3.89 12.89 11.81
CA HIS A 225 -4.32 12.26 10.56
C HIS A 225 -3.81 13.04 9.34
N PHE A 226 -3.89 14.36 9.36
CA PHE A 226 -3.33 15.15 8.26
C PHE A 226 -1.81 14.94 8.12
N LEU A 227 -1.06 14.97 9.23
CA LEU A 227 0.38 14.74 9.22
C LEU A 227 0.75 13.33 8.75
N THR A 228 0.05 12.30 9.22
CA THR A 228 0.30 10.92 8.76
C THR A 228 0.05 10.80 7.26
N PHE A 229 -1.03 11.38 6.73
CA PHE A 229 -1.26 11.43 5.29
C PHE A 229 -0.11 12.11 4.54
N ILE A 230 0.33 13.31 4.96
CA ILE A 230 1.43 14.03 4.31
C ILE A 230 2.75 13.25 4.37
N ILE A 231 3.06 12.61 5.50
CA ILE A 231 4.27 11.79 5.63
C ILE A 231 4.27 10.64 4.62
N PHE A 232 3.14 9.95 4.46
CA PHE A 232 3.02 8.87 3.48
C PHE A 232 3.05 9.37 2.04
N ASP A 233 2.45 10.51 1.76
CA ASP A 233 2.53 11.14 0.44
C ASP A 233 3.97 11.54 0.08
N ILE A 234 4.74 12.05 1.06
CA ILE A 234 6.17 12.30 0.89
C ILE A 234 6.94 11.00 0.65
N LEU A 235 6.69 9.95 1.44
CA LEU A 235 7.37 8.66 1.25
C LEU A 235 7.08 8.07 -0.14
N LEU A 236 5.81 8.08 -0.56
CA LEU A 236 5.40 7.57 -1.87
C LEU A 236 5.98 8.40 -3.01
N SER A 237 5.93 9.73 -2.93
CA SER A 237 6.51 10.61 -3.96
C SER A 237 8.04 10.51 -4.04
N CYS A 238 8.74 10.40 -2.90
CA CYS A 238 10.18 10.11 -2.86
C CYS A 238 10.49 8.76 -3.50
N SER A 239 9.72 7.72 -3.21
CA SER A 239 9.92 6.40 -3.80
C SER A 239 9.62 6.38 -5.30
N SER A 240 8.63 7.15 -5.76
CA SER A 240 8.34 7.33 -7.18
C SER A 240 9.46 8.04 -7.92
N LEU A 241 10.03 9.09 -7.32
CA LEU A 241 11.19 9.79 -7.87
C LEU A 241 12.42 8.88 -7.92
N TYR A 242 12.63 8.06 -6.89
CA TYR A 242 13.70 7.07 -6.90
C TYR A 242 13.48 6.05 -8.02
N TYR A 243 12.26 5.55 -8.18
CA TYR A 243 11.90 4.61 -9.23
C TYR A 243 12.10 5.23 -10.63
N SER A 244 11.71 6.49 -10.87
CA SER A 244 11.91 7.15 -12.18
C SER A 244 13.38 7.30 -12.59
N ILE A 245 14.31 7.24 -11.63
CA ILE A 245 15.76 7.34 -11.88
C ILE A 245 16.42 5.97 -11.98
N THR A 246 15.93 4.99 -11.21
CA THR A 246 16.65 3.71 -10.98
C THR A 246 15.91 2.49 -11.49
N ILE A 247 14.63 2.60 -11.85
CA ILE A 247 13.74 1.50 -12.26
C ILE A 247 13.60 0.42 -11.17
N ASN A 248 13.87 0.77 -9.90
CA ASN A 248 13.76 -0.14 -8.76
C ASN A 248 12.52 0.18 -7.91
N GLU A 249 11.52 -0.71 -7.92
CA GLU A 249 10.21 -0.54 -7.30
C GLU A 249 10.17 -0.90 -5.81
N ILE A 250 11.21 -1.57 -5.31
CA ILE A 250 11.26 -2.06 -3.92
C ILE A 250 10.98 -0.96 -2.89
N PRO A 251 11.56 0.26 -2.98
CA PRO A 251 11.23 1.34 -2.04
C PRO A 251 9.76 1.76 -2.10
N TYR A 252 9.14 1.72 -3.28
CA TYR A 252 7.72 2.04 -3.44
C TYR A 252 6.85 0.96 -2.78
N GLY A 253 7.15 -0.32 -3.01
CA GLY A 253 6.42 -1.42 -2.37
C GLY A 253 6.46 -1.35 -0.84
N ILE A 254 7.63 -1.00 -0.27
CA ILE A 254 7.74 -0.76 1.17
C ILE A 254 6.85 0.41 1.62
N ALA A 255 6.85 1.52 0.88
CA ALA A 255 6.00 2.68 1.19
C ALA A 255 4.50 2.32 1.13
N THR A 256 4.08 1.52 0.14
CA THR A 256 2.71 1.00 -0.01
C THR A 256 2.31 0.16 1.21
N LEU A 257 3.14 -0.81 1.61
CA LEU A 257 2.88 -1.66 2.77
C LEU A 257 2.74 -0.85 4.07
N LEU A 258 3.60 0.16 4.25
CA LEU A 258 3.51 1.04 5.42
C LEU A 258 2.23 1.89 5.37
N ALA A 259 1.88 2.47 4.22
CA ALA A 259 0.65 3.26 4.08
C ALA A 259 -0.60 2.41 4.42
N ILE A 260 -0.64 1.17 3.95
CA ILE A 260 -1.72 0.22 4.27
C ILE A 260 -1.72 -0.12 5.76
N ALA A 261 -0.57 -0.48 6.35
CA ALA A 261 -0.49 -0.81 7.78
C ALA A 261 -1.00 0.36 8.66
N PHE A 262 -0.60 1.58 8.33
CA PHE A 262 -1.04 2.78 9.05
C PHE A 262 -2.50 3.15 8.76
N SER A 263 -3.05 2.77 7.61
CA SER A 263 -4.48 2.93 7.32
C SER A 263 -5.32 2.12 8.32
N PHE A 264 -4.91 0.88 8.62
CA PHE A 264 -5.57 0.01 9.59
C PHE A 264 -5.33 0.45 11.05
N LEU A 265 -4.14 0.94 11.38
CA LEU A 265 -3.84 1.42 12.74
C LEU A 265 -4.70 2.63 13.14
N ASN A 266 -5.08 3.46 12.18
CA ASN A 266 -5.86 4.69 12.40
C ASN A 266 -7.38 4.50 12.25
N ILE A 267 -7.88 3.26 12.23
CA ILE A 267 -9.31 2.96 12.09
C ILE A 267 -10.14 3.50 13.27
N ASP A 268 -9.60 3.50 14.48
CA ASP A 268 -10.37 3.61 15.74
C ASP A 268 -10.47 4.99 16.39
N ILE A 269 -10.05 6.06 15.75
CA ILE A 269 -9.87 7.32 16.46
C ILE A 269 -11.16 8.16 16.41
N LYS A 270 -12.05 7.93 17.39
CA LYS A 270 -13.17 8.83 17.75
C LYS A 270 -12.72 10.19 18.33
N ASN A 271 -11.42 10.50 18.33
CA ASN A 271 -10.92 11.71 18.95
C ASN A 271 -11.19 12.91 18.03
N LYS A 272 -12.39 13.50 18.19
CA LYS A 272 -12.62 14.90 17.88
C LYS A 272 -11.76 15.73 18.83
N ILE A 273 -10.51 15.99 18.45
CA ILE A 273 -9.73 17.03 19.11
C ILE A 273 -10.36 18.34 18.64
N ASP A 274 -10.96 19.08 19.56
CA ASP A 274 -11.50 20.40 19.24
C ASP A 274 -10.33 21.38 19.07
N ILE A 275 -10.05 21.77 17.83
CA ILE A 275 -8.93 22.66 17.49
C ILE A 275 -9.41 24.13 17.42
N ARG A 276 -10.60 24.45 17.94
CA ARG A 276 -11.12 25.82 18.01
C ARG A 276 -10.05 26.77 18.59
N GLY A 277 -9.64 27.75 17.77
CA GLY A 277 -8.67 28.79 18.15
C GLY A 277 -7.22 28.56 17.71
N LYS A 278 -6.85 27.46 17.04
CA LYS A 278 -5.47 27.19 16.56
C LYS A 278 -5.31 27.19 15.04
N THR A 279 -6.11 27.99 14.32
CA THR A 279 -6.00 28.17 12.86
C THR A 279 -4.59 28.59 12.41
N TYR A 280 -3.87 29.33 13.26
CA TYR A 280 -2.48 29.73 13.00
C TYR A 280 -1.50 28.53 12.91
N TYR A 281 -1.68 27.52 13.77
CA TYR A 281 -0.88 26.29 13.73
C TYR A 281 -1.22 25.43 12.51
N ILE A 282 -2.50 25.36 12.13
CA ILE A 282 -2.92 24.63 10.91
C ILE A 282 -2.31 25.28 9.66
N LEU A 283 -2.27 26.61 9.60
CA LEU A 283 -1.65 27.35 8.51
C LEU A 283 -0.12 27.19 8.48
N SER A 284 0.54 26.91 9.61
CA SER A 284 1.98 26.59 9.61
C SER A 284 2.34 25.21 9.03
N LEU A 285 1.36 24.31 8.88
CA LEU A 285 1.54 23.00 8.24
C LEU A 285 1.46 23.07 6.70
N PHE A 286 1.04 24.23 6.18
CA PHE A 286 0.86 24.50 4.76
C PHE A 286 2.11 24.26 3.90
N PRO A 287 3.32 24.66 4.30
CA PRO A 287 4.52 24.41 3.49
C PRO A 287 4.86 22.93 3.38
N LEU A 288 4.51 22.13 4.40
CA LEU A 288 4.81 20.69 4.39
C LEU A 288 3.98 19.95 3.33
N SER A 289 2.75 20.40 3.08
CA SER A 289 1.88 19.82 2.05
C SER A 289 2.30 20.13 0.61
N LEU A 290 3.23 21.06 0.41
CA LEU A 290 3.81 21.38 -0.90
C LEU A 290 4.78 20.29 -1.38
N ILE A 291 5.58 19.77 -0.45
CA ILE A 291 6.71 18.87 -0.74
C ILE A 291 6.29 17.68 -1.62
N PRO A 292 5.23 16.91 -1.27
CA PRO A 292 4.84 15.77 -2.11
C PRO A 292 4.40 16.20 -3.51
N GLN A 293 3.73 17.35 -3.66
CA GLN A 293 3.27 17.84 -4.97
C GLN A 293 4.44 18.20 -5.90
N VAL A 294 5.49 18.79 -5.34
CA VAL A 294 6.72 19.08 -6.08
C VAL A 294 7.41 17.79 -6.47
N LEU A 295 7.56 16.84 -5.54
CA LEU A 295 8.20 15.55 -5.80
C LEU A 295 7.47 14.72 -6.84
N TRP A 296 6.13 14.68 -6.80
CA TRP A 296 5.33 14.05 -7.85
C TRP A 296 5.55 14.71 -9.21
N GLY A 297 5.59 16.03 -9.28
CA GLY A 297 5.87 16.75 -10.52
C GLY A 297 7.27 16.51 -11.09
N ILE A 298 8.28 16.42 -10.22
CA ILE A 298 9.64 16.05 -10.63
C ILE A 298 9.63 14.61 -11.15
N SER A 299 9.04 13.66 -10.42
CA SER A 299 8.98 12.25 -10.82
C SER A 299 8.28 12.06 -12.18
N ILE A 300 7.13 12.70 -12.40
CA ILE A 300 6.44 12.69 -13.70
C ILE A 300 7.35 13.28 -14.78
N SER A 301 8.03 14.38 -14.50
CA SER A 301 8.91 14.99 -15.49
C SER A 301 10.10 14.10 -15.86
N GLU A 302 10.69 13.39 -14.90
CA GLU A 302 11.79 12.45 -15.17
C GLU A 302 11.33 11.28 -16.04
N PHE A 303 10.05 10.87 -15.95
CA PHE A 303 9.48 9.86 -16.85
C PHE A 303 9.26 10.34 -18.29
N TYR A 304 8.74 11.57 -18.47
CA TYR A 304 8.21 12.04 -19.75
C TYR A 304 9.10 13.05 -20.48
N TYR A 305 10.00 13.72 -19.78
CA TYR A 305 10.83 14.80 -20.31
C TYR A 305 12.30 14.58 -19.93
N GLU A 306 13.19 15.36 -20.55
CA GLU A 306 14.59 15.40 -20.10
C GLU A 306 14.70 16.05 -18.72
N THR A 307 15.71 15.62 -17.95
CA THR A 307 16.06 16.09 -16.59
C THR A 307 16.05 17.61 -16.42
N PHE A 308 16.25 18.37 -17.51
CA PHE A 308 16.28 19.83 -17.47
C PHE A 308 14.92 20.48 -17.12
N LEU A 309 13.79 19.84 -17.42
CA LEU A 309 12.45 20.38 -17.14
C LEU A 309 11.85 19.91 -15.81
N SER A 310 12.52 19.03 -15.07
CA SER A 310 11.95 18.41 -13.88
C SER A 310 11.70 19.37 -12.73
N TYR A 311 12.65 20.26 -12.45
CA TYR A 311 12.46 21.32 -11.45
C TYR A 311 11.38 22.34 -11.82
N PRO A 312 11.36 22.93 -13.04
CA PRO A 312 10.28 23.84 -13.46
C PRO A 312 8.88 23.22 -13.34
N ILE A 313 8.71 21.97 -13.78
CA ILE A 313 7.41 21.28 -13.73
C ILE A 313 7.01 21.01 -12.28
N GLY A 314 7.91 20.47 -11.46
CA GLY A 314 7.68 20.24 -10.03
C GLY A 314 7.29 21.52 -9.29
N LEU A 315 8.05 22.61 -9.51
CA LEU A 315 7.74 23.91 -8.91
C LEU A 315 6.41 24.48 -9.43
N GLY A 316 6.10 24.32 -10.71
CA GLY A 316 4.84 24.74 -11.30
C GLY A 316 3.63 24.08 -10.63
N ILE A 317 3.69 22.76 -10.43
CA ILE A 317 2.65 22.02 -9.71
C ILE A 317 2.58 22.49 -8.25
N GLY A 318 3.71 22.65 -7.56
CA GLY A 318 3.74 23.19 -6.20
C GLY A 318 3.11 24.58 -6.08
N ILE A 319 3.40 25.50 -7.00
CA ILE A 319 2.83 26.86 -7.01
C ILE A 319 1.33 26.83 -7.29
N SER A 320 0.88 25.99 -8.23
CA SER A 320 -0.56 25.79 -8.51
C SER A 320 -1.30 25.26 -7.27
N PHE A 321 -0.66 24.37 -6.51
CA PHE A 321 -1.20 23.85 -5.27
C PHE A 321 -1.30 24.93 -4.19
N LEU A 322 -0.24 25.73 -3.99
CA LEU A 322 -0.24 26.85 -3.03
C LEU A 322 -1.36 27.86 -3.30
N SER A 323 -1.56 28.20 -4.57
CA SER A 323 -2.57 29.17 -4.96
C SER A 323 -3.99 28.66 -4.65
N ILE A 324 -4.28 27.38 -4.90
CA ILE A 324 -5.57 26.77 -4.54
C ILE A 324 -5.75 26.74 -3.02
N LEU A 325 -4.75 26.28 -2.27
CA LEU A 325 -4.88 26.22 -0.81
C LEU A 325 -5.03 27.62 -0.19
N TYR A 326 -4.38 28.64 -0.75
CA TYR A 326 -4.56 30.03 -0.33
C TYR A 326 -6.01 30.49 -0.52
N VAL A 327 -6.62 30.21 -1.68
CA VAL A 327 -8.04 30.53 -1.94
C VAL A 327 -8.96 29.83 -0.93
N ILE A 328 -8.74 28.54 -0.66
CA ILE A 328 -9.53 27.78 0.33
C ILE A 328 -9.41 28.40 1.72
N SER A 329 -8.20 28.77 2.15
CA SER A 329 -7.97 29.39 3.45
C SER A 329 -8.70 30.74 3.60
N ARG A 330 -8.77 31.53 2.52
CA ARG A 330 -9.51 32.80 2.49
C ARG A 330 -11.01 32.59 2.57
N LEU A 331 -11.55 31.66 1.78
CA LEU A 331 -12.98 31.36 1.77
C LEU A 331 -13.48 30.84 3.12
N THR A 332 -12.71 29.97 3.77
CA THR A 332 -13.08 29.43 5.09
C THR A 332 -13.08 30.49 6.20
N LYS A 333 -12.18 31.47 6.17
CA LYS A 333 -12.17 32.62 7.11
C LYS A 333 -13.35 33.56 6.94
N ILE A 334 -13.91 33.67 5.73
CA ILE A 334 -15.08 34.53 5.45
C ILE A 334 -16.38 33.87 5.97
N MET A 335 -16.40 32.54 6.10
CA MET A 335 -17.57 31.75 6.52
C MET A 335 -17.65 31.47 8.03
N SER A 336 -16.65 31.87 8.82
CA SER A 336 -16.56 31.66 10.28
C SER A 336 -16.91 32.92 11.05
#